data_AF-A0A9D1MDL4-F1
#
_entry.id   AF-A0A9D1MDL4-F1
#
_cell.length_a   1.000
_cell.length_b   1.000
_cell.length_c   1.000
_cell.angle_alpha   90.00
_cell.angle_beta   90.00
_cell.angle_gamma   90.00
#
_symmetry.space_group_name_H-M   'P 1'
#
loop_
_entity.id
_entity.type
_entity.pdbx_description
1 polymer ?
#
loop_
_entity_poly.entity_id
_entity_poly.type
_entity_poly.pdbx_seq_one_letter_code
_entity_poly.pdbx_strand_id
1 'polypeptide(L)'
;MKFRHECKHRINLADITRLRTRLEAVAERDPHSGEDGTYLVKSLYFDNYKDKVLREKTDGVNNREKFRIRYYGSDTSFMRLEKKSKIGGLCSKESTPITAEECRRIMDGDTEKAAGELIKAEAKKSLLRSKSVTKSGIELTYEVRVRESDTDFVNKVSDCGGVSNAVLVPYNGEYMS
;
A
#
# COMPACT_ATOMS: atom_id res chain seq x y z
N MET A 1 10.35 -15.37 -1.60
CA MET A 1 10.64 -14.21 -0.73
C MET A 1 11.98 -14.44 -0.03
N LYS A 2 12.90 -13.45 -0.02
CA LYS A 2 14.18 -13.55 0.74
C LYS A 2 14.06 -12.73 2.03
N PHE A 3 14.25 -13.40 3.18
CA PHE A 3 14.20 -12.78 4.50
C PHE A 3 15.59 -12.38 4.98
N ARG A 4 15.66 -11.34 5.82
CA ARG A 4 16.91 -10.84 6.43
C ARG A 4 16.68 -10.21 7.79
N HIS A 5 17.74 -10.17 8.60
CA HIS A 5 17.78 -9.36 9.81
C HIS A 5 18.08 -7.89 9.46
N GLU A 6 17.41 -6.97 10.15
CA GLU A 6 17.70 -5.54 10.05
C GLU A 6 17.82 -4.97 11.47
N CYS A 7 19.03 -4.54 11.84
CA CYS A 7 19.31 -3.87 13.11
C CYS A 7 19.27 -2.35 12.91
N LYS A 8 18.64 -1.64 13.86
CA LYS A 8 18.52 -0.18 13.82
C LYS A 8 19.04 0.41 15.12
N HIS A 9 19.89 1.42 14.99
CA HIS A 9 20.52 2.10 16.12
C HIS A 9 20.16 3.59 16.05
N ARG A 10 19.88 4.18 17.21
CA ARG A 10 19.82 5.63 17.34
C ARG A 10 21.25 6.15 17.35
N ILE A 11 21.53 7.16 16.55
CA ILE A 11 22.82 7.83 16.44
C ILE A 11 22.65 9.32 16.69
N ASN A 12 23.64 9.95 17.31
CA ASN A 12 23.70 11.40 17.48
C ASN A 12 24.69 12.05 16.49
N LEU A 13 24.85 13.38 16.55
CA LEU A 13 25.75 14.11 15.64
C LEU A 13 27.22 13.68 15.76
N ALA A 14 27.71 13.40 16.96
CA ALA A 14 29.08 12.93 17.16
C ALA A 14 29.29 11.51 16.59
N ASP A 15 28.29 10.63 16.75
CA ASP A 15 28.30 9.30 16.14
C ASP A 15 28.37 9.38 14.62
N ILE A 16 27.65 10.31 13.99
CA ILE A 16 27.65 10.49 12.54
C ILE A 16 29.07 10.75 12.02
N THR A 17 29.79 11.71 12.62
CA THR A 17 31.16 12.06 12.20
C THR A 17 32.10 10.87 12.33
N ARG A 18 32.03 10.16 13.48
CA ARG A 18 32.86 8.99 13.74
C ARG A 18 32.55 7.82 12.80
N LEU A 19 31.27 7.54 12.56
CA LEU A 19 30.82 6.45 11.70
C LEU A 19 31.16 6.73 10.24
N ARG A 20 30.99 7.96 9.76
CA ARG A 20 31.33 8.34 8.38
C ARG A 20 32.81 8.04 8.09
N THR A 21 33.70 8.53 8.94
CA THR A 21 35.15 8.31 8.80
C THR A 21 35.52 6.82 8.76
N ARG A 22 34.88 6.01 9.62
CA ARG A 22 35.14 4.56 9.68
C ARG A 22 34.57 3.80 8.49
N LEU A 23 33.38 4.18 8.01
CA LEU A 23 32.71 3.54 6.89
C LEU A 23 33.41 3.86 5.56
N GLU A 24 33.93 5.08 5.39
CA GLU A 24 34.68 5.46 4.18
C GLU A 24 35.94 4.60 3.96
N ALA A 25 36.49 4.00 5.02
CA ALA A 25 37.64 3.10 4.92
C ALA A 25 37.28 1.69 4.41
N VAL A 26 35.99 1.31 4.41
CA VAL A 26 35.54 -0.08 4.13
C VAL A 26 34.34 -0.18 3.19
N ALA A 27 33.73 0.95 2.81
CA ALA A 27 32.55 1.00 1.98
C ALA A 27 32.61 2.19 1.01
N GLU A 28 32.17 1.96 -0.22
CA GLU A 28 32.08 2.99 -1.24
C GLU A 28 30.82 3.85 -1.06
N ARG A 29 30.89 5.09 -1.55
CA ARG A 29 29.72 5.98 -1.58
C ARG A 29 28.70 5.47 -2.60
N ASP A 30 27.43 5.68 -2.30
CA ASP A 30 26.33 5.34 -3.20
C ASP A 30 26.43 6.20 -4.48
N PRO A 31 26.55 5.60 -5.68
CA PRO A 31 26.66 6.34 -6.94
C PRO A 31 25.44 7.22 -7.25
N HIS A 32 24.29 6.98 -6.60
CA HIS A 32 23.08 7.76 -6.78
C HIS A 32 22.99 8.97 -5.83
N SER A 33 24.01 9.18 -5.00
CA SER A 33 24.08 10.36 -4.14
C SER A 33 24.51 11.61 -4.93
N GLY A 34 24.00 12.78 -4.53
CA GLY A 34 24.37 14.06 -5.10
C GLY A 34 25.81 14.46 -4.77
N GLU A 35 26.23 15.65 -5.22
CA GLU A 35 27.61 16.13 -5.05
C GLU A 35 28.06 16.18 -3.59
N ASP A 36 27.13 16.42 -2.65
CA ASP A 36 27.39 16.44 -1.21
C ASP A 36 27.32 15.04 -0.55
N GLY A 37 27.12 13.99 -1.33
CA GLY A 37 26.94 12.61 -0.87
C GLY A 37 25.57 12.34 -0.26
N THR A 38 24.57 13.20 -0.51
CA THR A 38 23.21 13.04 0.01
C THR A 38 22.16 12.85 -1.09
N TYR A 39 21.01 12.33 -0.71
CA TYR A 39 19.82 12.34 -1.56
C TYR A 39 18.58 12.44 -0.68
N LEU A 40 17.56 13.14 -1.18
CA LEU A 40 16.29 13.28 -0.48
C LEU A 40 15.38 12.09 -0.77
N VAL A 41 14.96 11.37 0.28
CA VAL A 41 13.99 10.28 0.16
C VAL A 41 12.63 10.74 0.62
N LYS A 42 11.63 10.65 -0.26
CA LYS A 42 10.23 10.89 0.08
C LYS A 42 9.47 9.58 0.08
N SER A 43 8.56 9.40 1.04
CA SER A 43 7.78 8.17 1.15
C SER A 43 6.37 8.47 1.65
N LEU A 44 5.37 8.07 0.86
CA LEU A 44 3.95 8.08 1.23
C LEU A 44 3.60 6.72 1.82
N TYR A 45 3.13 6.68 3.06
CA TYR A 45 2.72 5.44 3.73
C TYR A 45 1.21 5.24 3.62
N PHE A 46 0.80 3.99 3.45
CA PHE A 46 -0.61 3.62 3.45
C PHE A 46 -0.99 2.97 4.78
N ASP A 47 -2.16 3.37 5.28
CA ASP A 47 -2.84 2.74 6.40
C ASP A 47 -4.35 2.69 6.07
N ASN A 48 -5.14 2.07 6.93
CA ASN A 48 -6.60 2.12 6.87
C ASN A 48 -7.16 3.10 7.91
N TYR A 49 -8.46 3.37 7.83
CA TYR A 49 -9.15 4.28 8.76
C TYR A 49 -9.09 3.87 10.24
N LYS A 50 -8.65 2.63 10.54
CA LYS A 50 -8.48 2.13 11.91
C LYS A 50 -7.04 2.26 12.42
N ASP A 51 -6.15 2.86 11.64
CA ASP A 51 -4.72 2.96 11.92
C ASP A 51 -4.09 1.58 12.19
N LYS A 52 -4.50 0.54 11.45
CA LYS A 52 -4.06 -0.84 11.66
C LYS A 52 -2.54 -0.95 11.62
N VAL A 53 -1.88 -0.37 10.62
CA VAL A 53 -0.42 -0.48 10.45
C VAL A 53 0.31 0.26 11.57
N LEU A 54 -0.21 1.42 11.97
CA LEU A 54 0.30 2.15 13.13
C LEU A 54 0.16 1.34 14.42
N ARG A 55 -1.04 0.81 14.71
CA ARG A 55 -1.31 0.01 15.91
C ARG A 55 -0.46 -1.25 15.96
N GLU A 56 -0.43 -2.04 14.89
CA GLU A 56 0.43 -3.24 14.80
C GLU A 56 1.91 -2.94 15.07
N LYS A 57 2.39 -1.76 14.65
CA LYS A 57 3.76 -1.33 14.91
C LYS A 57 3.98 -0.95 16.37
N THR A 58 3.04 -0.22 16.97
CA THR A 58 3.10 0.24 18.37
C THR A 58 2.94 -0.93 19.34
N ASP A 59 2.03 -1.85 19.04
CA ASP A 59 1.72 -3.03 19.86
C ASP A 59 2.75 -4.16 19.69
N GLY A 60 3.77 -3.96 18.86
CA GLY A 60 4.85 -4.92 18.69
C GLY A 60 4.46 -6.21 17.97
N VAL A 61 3.42 -6.18 17.12
CA VAL A 61 2.94 -7.36 16.40
C VAL A 61 4.07 -7.95 15.54
N ASN A 62 4.30 -9.26 15.72
CA ASN A 62 5.42 -9.97 15.10
C ASN A 62 5.21 -10.26 13.61
N ASN A 63 3.96 -10.35 13.17
CA ASN A 63 3.57 -10.60 11.78
C ASN A 63 2.77 -9.39 11.28
N ARG A 64 3.42 -8.52 10.51
CA ARG A 64 2.81 -7.27 10.04
C ARG A 64 3.37 -6.82 8.71
N GLU A 65 2.57 -6.04 7.99
CA GLU A 65 2.91 -5.54 6.67
C GLU A 65 2.72 -4.04 6.60
N LYS A 66 3.50 -3.38 5.76
CA LYS A 66 3.31 -1.97 5.45
C LYS A 66 3.58 -1.69 3.98
N PHE A 67 2.76 -0.85 3.41
CA PHE A 67 2.88 -0.39 2.03
C PHE A 67 3.35 1.06 2.00
N ARG A 68 4.15 1.40 0.99
CA ARG A 68 4.54 2.78 0.72
C ARG A 68 4.84 3.01 -0.75
N ILE A 69 4.59 4.22 -1.22
CA ILE A 69 5.19 4.72 -2.45
C ILE A 69 6.44 5.51 -2.07
N ARG A 70 7.56 5.23 -2.71
CA ARG A 70 8.84 5.92 -2.49
C ARG A 70 9.36 6.52 -3.78
N TYR A 71 9.92 7.72 -3.69
CA TYR A 71 10.63 8.41 -4.76
C TYR A 71 11.75 9.29 -4.20
N TYR A 72 12.62 9.80 -5.06
CA TYR A 72 13.84 10.51 -4.69
C TYR A 72 13.85 11.94 -5.24
N GLY A 73 14.28 12.91 -4.44
CA GLY A 73 14.38 14.32 -4.84
C GLY A 73 13.04 14.91 -5.29
N SER A 74 13.06 15.49 -6.50
CA SER A 74 11.89 15.95 -7.26
C SER A 74 11.61 15.08 -8.49
N ASP A 75 12.41 14.04 -8.70
CA ASP A 75 12.29 13.16 -9.86
C ASP A 75 11.19 12.11 -9.62
N THR A 76 10.08 12.27 -10.34
CA THR A 76 8.95 11.33 -10.34
C THR A 76 9.07 10.28 -11.44
N SER A 77 10.15 10.27 -12.24
CA SER A 77 10.41 9.22 -13.23
C SER A 77 10.70 7.87 -12.55
N PHE A 78 11.23 7.92 -11.33
CA PHE A 78 11.57 6.74 -10.54
C PHE A 78 10.76 6.68 -9.24
N MET A 79 9.53 6.16 -9.34
CA MET A 79 8.68 5.84 -8.19
C MET A 79 8.56 4.33 -8.00
N ARG A 80 8.49 3.88 -6.75
CA ARG A 80 8.29 2.47 -6.43
C ARG A 80 7.20 2.28 -5.40
N LEU A 81 6.25 1.39 -5.70
CA LEU A 81 5.38 0.80 -4.69
C LEU A 81 6.15 -0.30 -3.99
N GLU A 82 6.24 -0.21 -2.67
CA GLU A 82 6.99 -1.15 -1.83
C GLU A 82 6.09 -1.74 -0.76
N LYS A 83 6.18 -3.06 -0.60
CA LYS A 83 5.61 -3.80 0.53
C LYS A 83 6.75 -4.29 1.41
N LYS A 84 6.66 -4.01 2.70
CA LYS A 84 7.59 -4.55 3.70
C LYS A 84 6.83 -5.42 4.69
N SER A 85 7.23 -6.69 4.79
CA SER A 85 6.68 -7.63 5.75
C SER A 85 7.70 -7.88 6.87
N LYS A 86 7.19 -7.99 8.10
CA LYS A 86 7.94 -8.45 9.27
C LYS A 86 7.27 -9.73 9.75
N ILE A 87 8.02 -10.82 9.86
CA ILE A 87 7.53 -12.13 10.29
C ILE A 87 8.54 -12.72 11.26
N GLY A 88 8.14 -12.96 12.51
CA GLY A 88 9.04 -13.55 13.52
C GLY A 88 10.37 -12.80 13.68
N GLY A 89 10.36 -11.47 13.60
CA GLY A 89 11.57 -10.64 13.67
C GLY A 89 12.34 -10.48 12.35
N LEU A 90 12.10 -11.32 11.36
CA LEU A 90 12.69 -11.24 10.02
C LEU A 90 11.99 -10.18 9.17
N CYS A 91 12.73 -9.52 8.30
CA CYS A 91 12.20 -8.54 7.35
C CYS A 91 12.31 -9.06 5.92
N SER A 92 11.25 -8.88 5.13
CA SER A 92 11.28 -9.02 3.66
C SER A 92 10.76 -7.75 3.00
N LYS A 93 11.19 -7.52 1.75
CA LYS A 93 10.73 -6.38 0.95
C LYS A 93 10.40 -6.86 -0.45
N GLU A 94 9.22 -6.50 -0.92
CA GLU A 94 8.80 -6.61 -2.31
C GLU A 94 8.61 -5.20 -2.86
N SER A 95 8.90 -5.02 -4.15
CA SER A 95 8.81 -3.71 -4.75
C SER A 95 8.63 -3.78 -6.26
N THR A 96 7.79 -2.91 -6.79
CA THR A 96 7.57 -2.72 -8.22
C THR A 96 7.73 -1.24 -8.59
N PRO A 97 8.31 -0.90 -9.75
CA PRO A 97 8.18 0.45 -10.28
C PRO A 97 6.71 0.78 -10.56
N ILE A 98 6.36 2.05 -10.44
CA ILE A 98 5.05 2.59 -10.85
C ILE A 98 5.26 3.92 -11.58
N THR A 99 4.35 4.27 -12.47
CA THR A 99 4.33 5.57 -13.15
C THR A 99 3.66 6.64 -12.29
N ALA A 100 3.85 7.92 -12.64
CA ALA A 100 3.16 9.02 -11.99
C ALA A 100 1.63 8.95 -12.16
N GLU A 101 1.15 8.39 -13.27
CA GLU A 101 -0.28 8.18 -13.52
C GLU A 101 -0.85 7.08 -12.62
N GLU A 102 -0.17 5.94 -12.52
CA GLU A 102 -0.55 4.87 -11.59
C GLU A 102 -0.53 5.35 -10.14
N CYS A 103 0.48 6.14 -9.76
CA CYS A 103 0.55 6.79 -8.45
C CYS A 103 -0.69 7.66 -8.19
N ARG A 104 -1.07 8.53 -9.15
CA ARG A 104 -2.29 9.35 -9.06
C ARG A 104 -3.53 8.48 -8.88
N ARG A 105 -3.72 7.45 -9.72
CA ARG A 105 -4.85 6.51 -9.60
C ARG A 105 -4.91 5.82 -8.22
N ILE A 106 -3.75 5.44 -7.67
CA ILE A 106 -3.65 4.84 -6.33
C ILE A 106 -4.00 5.86 -5.23
N MET A 107 -3.58 7.13 -5.38
CA MET A 107 -3.81 8.18 -4.39
C MET A 107 -5.24 8.72 -4.42
N ASP A 108 -5.77 8.96 -5.61
CA ASP A 108 -7.09 9.53 -5.80
C ASP A 108 -8.14 8.56 -5.26
N GLY A 109 -7.95 7.26 -5.52
CA GLY A 109 -8.92 6.23 -5.15
C GLY A 109 -10.31 6.55 -5.70
N ASP A 110 -10.39 7.40 -6.73
CA ASP A 110 -11.64 7.99 -7.21
C ASP A 110 -12.54 6.92 -7.80
N THR A 111 -11.97 5.95 -8.51
CA THR A 111 -12.72 4.78 -8.99
C THR A 111 -13.28 3.95 -7.82
N GLU A 112 -12.49 3.74 -6.76
CA GLU A 112 -12.95 2.97 -5.59
C GLU A 112 -14.02 3.72 -4.80
N LYS A 113 -13.85 5.03 -4.64
CA LYS A 113 -14.81 5.92 -3.97
C LYS A 113 -16.09 6.01 -4.78
N ALA A 114 -16.01 6.28 -6.08
CA ALA A 114 -17.17 6.38 -6.97
C ALA A 114 -17.96 5.07 -6.99
N ALA A 115 -17.29 3.92 -7.19
CA ALA A 115 -17.94 2.61 -7.12
C ALA A 115 -18.54 2.36 -5.72
N GLY A 116 -17.81 2.68 -4.65
CA GLY A 116 -18.29 2.51 -3.27
C GLY A 116 -19.47 3.43 -2.90
N GLU A 117 -19.50 4.66 -3.38
CA GLU A 117 -20.60 5.61 -3.20
C GLU A 117 -21.84 5.17 -3.97
N LEU A 118 -21.66 4.69 -5.20
CA LEU A 118 -22.75 4.11 -6.00
C LEU A 118 -23.36 2.89 -5.29
N ILE A 119 -22.53 1.96 -4.81
CA ILE A 119 -22.99 0.80 -4.05
C ILE A 119 -23.77 1.21 -2.80
N LYS A 120 -23.29 2.24 -2.07
CA LYS A 120 -23.97 2.77 -0.87
C LYS A 120 -25.31 3.44 -1.19
N ALA A 121 -25.41 4.13 -2.33
CA ALA A 121 -26.63 4.80 -2.74
C ALA A 121 -27.73 3.81 -3.12
N GLU A 122 -27.36 2.76 -3.84
CA GLU A 122 -28.28 1.77 -4.40
C GLU A 122 -28.64 0.66 -3.40
N ALA A 123 -27.70 0.23 -2.56
CA ALA A 123 -27.96 -0.81 -1.55
C ALA A 123 -28.69 -0.28 -0.31
N LYS A 124 -29.54 -1.11 0.30
CA LYS A 124 -30.12 -0.84 1.63
C LYS A 124 -29.06 -0.81 2.72
N LYS A 125 -28.06 -1.68 2.61
CA LYS A 125 -26.84 -1.69 3.43
C LYS A 125 -25.67 -2.16 2.56
N SER A 126 -24.49 -1.63 2.83
CA SER A 126 -23.26 -2.06 2.19
C SER A 126 -22.11 -2.07 3.19
N LEU A 127 -21.26 -3.09 3.15
CA LEU A 127 -20.05 -3.20 3.97
C LEU A 127 -18.89 -3.69 3.11
N LEU A 128 -17.80 -2.92 3.06
CA LEU A 128 -16.55 -3.38 2.45
C LEU A 128 -15.96 -4.50 3.31
N ARG A 129 -15.93 -5.73 2.79
CA ARG A 129 -15.40 -6.92 3.46
C ARG A 129 -13.90 -7.05 3.27
N SER A 130 -13.40 -6.82 2.07
CA SER A 130 -11.98 -6.90 1.75
C SER A 130 -11.59 -5.95 0.61
N LYS A 131 -10.32 -5.59 0.60
CA LYS A 131 -9.64 -4.87 -0.49
C LYS A 131 -8.33 -5.57 -0.77
N SER A 132 -8.19 -6.13 -1.96
CA SER A 132 -6.98 -6.80 -2.43
C SER A 132 -6.31 -5.95 -3.49
N VAL A 133 -5.00 -5.74 -3.36
CA VAL A 133 -4.20 -4.98 -4.34
C VAL A 133 -3.19 -5.94 -4.96
N THR A 134 -3.30 -6.15 -6.26
CA THR A 134 -2.44 -7.04 -7.05
C THR A 134 -1.78 -6.28 -8.20
N LYS A 135 -0.94 -6.96 -8.99
CA LYS A 135 -0.39 -6.36 -10.22
C LYS A 135 -1.45 -6.15 -11.31
N SER A 136 -2.56 -6.90 -11.27
CA SER A 136 -3.63 -6.79 -12.25
C SER A 136 -4.67 -5.74 -11.89
N GLY A 137 -4.63 -5.20 -10.68
CA GLY A 137 -5.50 -4.11 -10.24
C GLY A 137 -5.90 -4.20 -8.77
N ILE A 138 -6.98 -3.52 -8.43
CA ILE A 138 -7.56 -3.49 -7.10
C ILE A 138 -8.90 -4.22 -7.16
N GLU A 139 -9.10 -5.17 -6.26
CA GLU A 139 -10.34 -5.91 -6.11
C GLU A 139 -11.01 -5.50 -4.79
N LEU A 140 -12.27 -5.09 -4.87
CA LEU A 140 -13.08 -4.72 -3.71
C LEU A 140 -14.22 -5.71 -3.56
N THR A 141 -14.35 -6.30 -2.38
CA THR A 141 -15.49 -7.16 -2.05
C THR A 141 -16.42 -6.43 -1.10
N TYR A 142 -17.63 -6.13 -1.57
CA TYR A 142 -18.70 -5.56 -0.74
C TYR A 142 -19.74 -6.62 -0.41
N GLU A 143 -20.13 -6.70 0.85
CA GLU A 143 -21.39 -7.32 1.22
C GLU A 143 -22.49 -6.29 1.09
N VAL A 144 -23.55 -6.63 0.35
CA VAL A 144 -24.64 -5.71 0.04
C VAL A 144 -25.97 -6.35 0.41
N ARG A 145 -26.88 -5.54 0.97
CA ARG A 145 -28.30 -5.86 1.09
C ARG A 145 -29.04 -5.01 0.08
N VAL A 146 -29.49 -5.62 -1.02
CA VAL A 146 -30.25 -4.95 -2.08
C VAL A 146 -31.64 -4.49 -1.61
N ARG A 147 -32.16 -3.42 -2.21
CA ARG A 147 -33.55 -2.99 -2.07
C ARG A 147 -34.36 -3.72 -3.14
N GLU A 148 -35.43 -4.40 -2.75
CA GLU A 148 -36.45 -4.94 -3.67
C GLU A 148 -35.91 -5.77 -4.86
N SER A 149 -34.85 -6.56 -4.64
CA SER A 149 -34.21 -7.43 -5.64
C SER A 149 -33.63 -6.70 -6.86
N ASP A 150 -33.44 -5.38 -6.81
CA ASP A 150 -32.80 -4.61 -7.88
C ASP A 150 -31.29 -4.90 -7.90
N THR A 151 -30.84 -5.55 -8.98
CA THR A 151 -29.43 -5.85 -9.24
C THR A 151 -28.82 -5.00 -10.34
N ASP A 152 -29.58 -4.05 -10.90
CA ASP A 152 -29.12 -3.22 -12.04
C ASP A 152 -27.98 -2.29 -11.65
N PHE A 153 -27.82 -2.01 -10.35
CA PHE A 153 -26.68 -1.28 -9.83
C PHE A 153 -25.34 -1.93 -10.19
N VAL A 154 -25.29 -3.25 -10.41
CA VAL A 154 -24.06 -3.95 -10.81
C VAL A 154 -23.59 -3.47 -12.17
N ASN A 155 -24.50 -3.24 -13.12
CA ASN A 155 -24.17 -2.67 -14.42
C ASN A 155 -23.66 -1.23 -14.28
N LYS A 156 -24.30 -0.43 -13.43
CA LYS A 156 -23.84 0.94 -13.13
C LYS A 156 -22.44 0.97 -12.50
N VAL A 157 -22.10 -0.01 -11.66
CA VAL A 157 -20.73 -0.18 -11.13
C VAL A 157 -19.76 -0.58 -12.24
N SER A 158 -20.14 -1.51 -13.13
CA SER A 158 -19.31 -1.89 -14.28
C SER A 158 -19.03 -0.71 -15.24
N ASP A 159 -19.99 0.21 -15.37
CA ASP A 159 -19.85 1.41 -16.21
C ASP A 159 -19.05 2.54 -15.54
N CYS A 160 -18.68 2.40 -14.26
CA CYS A 160 -17.82 3.37 -13.59
C CYS A 160 -16.41 3.35 -14.22
N GLY A 161 -15.96 4.52 -14.69
CA GLY A 161 -14.64 4.70 -15.29
C GLY A 161 -13.51 4.14 -14.40
N GLY A 162 -12.82 3.12 -14.90
CA GLY A 162 -11.73 2.43 -14.22
C GLY A 162 -12.12 1.12 -13.52
N VAL A 163 -13.40 0.75 -13.49
CA VAL A 163 -13.86 -0.60 -13.12
C VAL A 163 -13.72 -1.50 -14.35
N SER A 164 -12.95 -2.57 -14.21
CA SER A 164 -12.75 -3.56 -15.29
C SER A 164 -13.78 -4.68 -15.28
N ASN A 165 -14.35 -4.99 -14.11
CA ASN A 165 -15.37 -6.01 -13.94
C ASN A 165 -16.14 -5.76 -12.63
N ALA A 166 -17.45 -6.02 -12.62
CA ALA A 166 -18.27 -6.08 -11.41
C ALA A 166 -19.16 -7.32 -11.45
N VAL A 167 -19.16 -8.08 -10.36
CA VAL A 167 -19.92 -9.33 -10.25
C VAL A 167 -20.69 -9.32 -8.94
N LEU A 168 -21.97 -9.69 -9.00
CA LEU A 168 -22.81 -9.93 -7.83
C LEU A 168 -22.97 -11.43 -7.64
N VAL A 169 -22.59 -11.92 -6.47
CA VAL A 169 -22.71 -13.33 -6.10
C VAL A 169 -23.75 -13.44 -4.97
N PRO A 170 -24.80 -14.27 -5.11
CA PRO A 170 -25.76 -14.49 -4.05
C PRO A 170 -25.09 -15.18 -2.85
N TYR A 171 -25.31 -14.65 -1.65
CA TYR A 171 -24.78 -15.21 -0.42
C TYR A 171 -25.85 -16.03 0.30
N ASN A 172 -25.75 -17.36 0.21
CA ASN A 172 -26.64 -18.30 0.90
C ASN A 172 -26.10 -18.78 2.26
N GLY A 173 -25.09 -18.12 2.82
CA GLY A 173 -24.50 -18.51 4.11
C GLY A 173 -23.37 -19.56 4.03
N GLU A 174 -23.05 -20.08 2.84
CA GLU A 174 -21.98 -21.05 2.66
C GLU A 174 -20.81 -20.45 1.87
N TYR A 175 -19.84 -19.87 2.58
CA TYR A 175 -18.44 -19.90 2.13
C TYR A 175 -17.51 -20.07 3.34
N MET A 176 -17.00 -21.31 3.44
CA MET A 176 -15.74 -21.77 4.04
C MET A 176 -15.58 -21.71 5.58
N SER A 177 -15.83 -22.87 6.20
CA SER A 177 -14.89 -23.52 7.12
C SER A 177 -13.47 -23.59 6.57
#